data_AF-A0A2H6J8I2-F1
#
_entry.id   AF-A0A2H6J8I2-F1
#
_cell.length_a   1.000
_cell.length_b   1.000
_cell.length_c   1.000
_cell.angle_alpha   90.00
_cell.angle_beta   90.00
_cell.angle_gamma   90.00
#
_symmetry.space_group_name_H-M   'P 1'
#
loop_
_entity.id
_entity.type
_entity.pdbx_description
1 polymer ?
#
loop_
_entity_poly.entity_id
_entity_poly.type
_entity_poly.pdbx_seq_one_letter_code
_entity_poly.pdbx_strand_id
1 'polypeptide(L)' 'MRVSTTDPITLCDVSNPEGHPFVIEGEGDTAIKIYFESEDTKREYLDIQVEHPGKDFETNLNNPV' A
#
# COMPACT_ATOMS: atom_id res chain seq x y z
N MET A 1 -14.02 -0.36 -5.07
CA MET A 1 -13.11 -1.03 -4.12
C MET A 1 -12.55 -2.32 -4.72
N ARG A 2 -11.22 -2.44 -4.83
CA ARG A 2 -10.52 -3.65 -5.28
C ARG A 2 -9.96 -4.42 -4.08
N VAL A 3 -9.84 -5.73 -4.20
CA VAL A 3 -9.21 -6.58 -3.18
C VAL A 3 -7.87 -7.10 -3.71
N SER A 4 -6.84 -7.04 -2.87
CA SER A 4 -5.54 -7.68 -3.09
C SER A 4 -5.29 -8.71 -2.00
N THR A 5 -5.05 -9.95 -2.40
CA THR A 5 -4.76 -11.07 -1.49
C THR A 5 -3.29 -11.46 -1.49
N THR A 6 -2.44 -10.76 -2.22
CA THR A 6 -0.99 -10.98 -2.19
C THR A 6 -0.39 -9.98 -1.21
N ASP A 7 0.33 -10.49 -0.21
CA ASP A 7 1.04 -9.67 0.77
C ASP A 7 2.17 -8.90 0.06
N PRO A 8 2.19 -7.56 0.10
CA PRO A 8 3.17 -6.76 -0.63
C PRO A 8 4.59 -6.85 -0.05
N ILE A 9 4.75 -7.34 1.19
CA ILE A 9 6.04 -7.48 1.86
C ILE A 9 6.72 -8.79 1.48
N THR A 10 6.00 -9.89 1.61
CA THR A 10 6.54 -11.24 1.39
C THR A 10 6.33 -11.74 -0.04
N LEU A 11 5.41 -11.11 -0.79
CA LEU A 11 4.95 -11.51 -2.11
C LEU A 11 4.24 -12.88 -2.13
N CYS A 12 3.82 -13.38 -0.97
CA CYS A 12 3.04 -14.60 -0.86
C CYS A 12 1.53 -14.33 -0.89
N ASP A 13 0.79 -15.26 -1.48
CA ASP A 13 -0.67 -15.18 -1.48
C ASP A 13 -1.25 -15.60 -0.14
N VAL A 14 -2.08 -14.72 0.42
CA VAL A 14 -2.83 -14.94 1.66
C VAL A 14 -3.99 -15.88 1.38
N SER A 15 -3.86 -17.12 1.84
CA SER A 15 -4.95 -18.10 1.84
C SER A 15 -5.95 -17.76 2.95
N ASN A 16 -7.25 -17.90 2.68
CA ASN A 16 -8.33 -17.63 3.64
C ASN A 16 -8.30 -16.20 4.26
N PRO A 17 -8.39 -15.14 3.43
CA PRO A 17 -8.18 -13.76 3.86
C PRO A 17 -9.12 -13.26 4.97
N GLU A 18 -10.27 -13.90 5.21
CA GLU A 18 -11.24 -13.50 6.25
C GLU A 18 -10.66 -13.54 7.68
N GLY A 19 -9.65 -14.38 7.94
CA GLY A 19 -8.97 -14.46 9.24
C GLY A 19 -7.68 -13.63 9.33
N HIS A 20 -7.30 -12.95 8.25
CA HIS A 20 -6.01 -12.28 8.13
C HIS A 20 -6.12 -10.77 8.32
N PRO A 21 -5.04 -10.14 8.81
CA PRO A 21 -4.99 -8.70 8.94
C PRO A 21 -5.06 -8.00 7.58
N PHE A 22 -5.66 -6.82 7.55
CA PHE A 22 -5.83 -6.03 6.33
C PHE A 22 -5.72 -4.53 6.57
N VAL A 23 -5.50 -3.80 5.47
CA VAL A 23 -5.56 -2.33 5.38
C VAL A 23 -6.49 -1.95 4.22
N ILE A 24 -7.15 -0.80 4.35
CA ILE A 24 -7.87 -0.16 3.25
C ILE A 24 -7.09 1.10 2.90
N GLU A 25 -6.57 1.16 1.68
CA GLU A 25 -5.89 2.34 1.13
C GLU A 25 -6.79 3.08 0.13
N GLY A 26 -6.73 4.41 0.16
CA GLY A 26 -7.56 5.27 -0.67
C GLY A 26 -9.02 5.34 -0.20
N GLU A 27 -9.86 5.97 -1.02
CA GLU A 27 -11.26 6.26 -0.70
C GLU A 27 -12.18 5.95 -1.90
N GLY A 28 -13.46 5.67 -1.63
CA GLY A 28 -14.48 5.49 -2.67
C GLY A 28 -14.23 4.30 -3.62
N ASP A 29 -14.49 4.50 -4.90
CA ASP A 29 -14.38 3.45 -5.91
C ASP A 29 -12.95 2.97 -6.15
N THR A 30 -11.97 3.85 -5.92
CA THR A 30 -10.53 3.57 -6.09
C THR A 30 -9.89 2.93 -4.85
N ALA A 31 -10.64 2.78 -3.76
CA ALA A 31 -10.11 2.15 -2.55
C ALA A 31 -9.63 0.71 -2.80
N ILE A 32 -8.55 0.31 -2.16
CA ILE A 32 -7.96 -1.03 -2.27
C ILE A 32 -7.91 -1.63 -0.87
N LYS A 33 -8.46 -2.84 -0.71
CA LYS A 33 -8.31 -3.65 0.50
C LYS A 33 -7.16 -4.63 0.31
N ILE A 34 -6.11 -4.51 1.11
CA ILE A 34 -4.89 -5.31 1.03
C ILE A 34 -4.85 -6.24 2.25
N TYR A 35 -4.77 -7.55 2.02
CA TYR A 35 -4.58 -8.55 3.08
C TYR A 35 -3.10 -8.88 3.27
N PHE A 36 -2.73 -9.21 4.51
CA PHE A 36 -1.36 -9.53 4.91
C PHE A 36 -1.31 -10.91 5.57
N GLU A 37 -0.16 -11.59 5.45
CA GLU A 37 0.05 -12.88 6.09
C GLU A 37 0.05 -12.75 7.61
N SER A 38 0.56 -11.64 8.15
CA SER A 38 0.73 -11.41 9.58
C SER A 38 0.58 -9.93 9.98
N GLU A 39 0.40 -9.65 11.27
CA GLU A 39 0.41 -8.27 11.78
C GLU A 39 1.80 -7.62 11.66
N ASP A 40 2.87 -8.42 11.66
CA ASP A 40 4.24 -7.95 11.45
C ASP A 40 4.44 -7.42 10.03
N THR A 41 4.00 -8.16 8.99
CA THR A 41 4.10 -7.71 7.59
C THR A 41 3.21 -6.51 7.30
N LYS A 42 2.00 -6.46 7.89
CA LYS A 42 1.16 -5.27 7.86
C LYS A 42 1.84 -4.05 8.50
N ARG A 43 2.49 -4.23 9.65
CA ARG A 43 3.18 -3.14 10.33
C ARG A 43 4.38 -2.65 9.52
N GLU A 44 5.16 -3.57 8.96
CA GLU A 44 6.27 -3.22 8.07
C GLU A 44 5.78 -2.41 6.87
N TYR A 45 4.68 -2.83 6.23
CA TYR A 45 4.05 -2.08 5.15
C TYR A 45 3.63 -0.66 5.53
N LEU A 46 3.01 -0.49 6.70
CA LEU A 46 2.57 0.83 7.19
C LEU A 46 3.75 1.73 7.61
N ASP A 47 4.90 1.15 7.91
CA ASP A 47 6.13 1.89 8.25
C ASP A 47 6.89 2.36 6.99
N ILE A 48 6.59 1.79 5.83
CA ILE A 48 7.13 2.25 4.55
C ILE A 48 6.72 3.72 4.36
N GLN A 49 7.73 4.60 4.33
CA GLN A 49 7.50 6.02 4.10
C GLN A 49 6.90 6.21 2.70
N VAL A 50 5.73 6.84 2.66
CA VAL A 50 5.11 7.25 1.40
C VAL A 50 5.81 8.51 0.93
N GLU A 51 6.54 8.42 -0.18
CA GLU A 51 7.05 9.63 -0.83
C GLU A 51 5.88 10.47 -1.38
N HIS A 52 5.88 11.74 -1.03
CA HIS A 52 5.00 12.77 -1.54
C HIS A 52 5.77 13.67 -2.50
N PRO A 53 6.01 13.25 -3.75
CA PRO A 53 6.91 13.97 -4.66
C PRO A 53 6.54 15.44 -4.91
N GLY A 54 5.27 15.82 -4.78
CA GLY A 54 4.82 17.21 -4.88
C GLY A 54 5.10 18.09 -3.65
N LYS A 55 5.56 17.50 -2.54
CA LYS A 55 5.94 18.18 -1.29
C LYS A 55 7.40 17.92 -0.92
N ASP A 56 7.90 16.72 -1.17
CA ASP A 56 9.19 16.24 -0.67
C ASP A 56 10.37 16.68 -1.55
N PHE A 57 10.09 17.06 -2.82
CA PHE A 57 11.10 17.59 -3.73
C PHE A 57 10.91 19.09 -3.92
N GLU A 58 11.91 19.88 -3.50
CA GLU A 58 11.92 21.34 -3.67
C GLU A 58 12.22 21.78 -5.12
N THR A 59 12.82 20.89 -5.92
CA THR A 59 13.24 21.18 -7.30
C THR A 59 12.34 20.50 -8.30
N ASN A 60 11.63 21.30 -9.10
CA ASN A 60 10.95 20.83 -10.30
C ASN A 60 11.88 20.94 -11.51
N LEU A 61 12.24 19.80 -12.11
CA LEU A 61 13.00 19.69 -13.35
C LEU A 61 12.11 19.97 -14.58
N ASN A 62 11.39 21.10 -14.57
CA ASN A 62 10.62 21.54 -15.74
C ASN A 62 11.59 21.74 -16.92
N ASN A 63 11.30 21.12 -18.06
CA ASN A 63 12.00 21.42 -19.30
C ASN A 63 11.47 22.76 -19.84
N PRO A 64 12.27 23.84 -19.88
CA PRO A 64 11.81 25.13 -20.39
C PRO A 64 11.43 25.02 -21.89
N VAL A 65 10.39 25.76 -22.28
CA VAL A 65 9.88 25.87 -23.66
C VAL A 65 10.68 26.84 -24.52
#